data_AF-A0A971QMS3-F1
#
_entry.id   AF-A0A971QMS3-F1
#
_cell.length_a   1.000
_cell.length_b   1.000
_cell.length_c   1.000
_cell.angle_alpha   90.00
_cell.angle_beta   90.00
_cell.angle_gamma   90.00
#
_symmetry.space_group_name_H-M   'P 1'
#
loop_
_entity.id
_entity.type
_entity.pdbx_description
1 polymer ?
#
loop_
_entity_poly.entity_id
_entity_poly.type
_entity_poly.pdbx_seq_one_letter_code
_entity_poly.pdbx_strand_id
1 'polypeptide(L)'
;MFELNNFDAIRIGLASPEKIREWSRGEVKKPETINYRTLKPERDGLFCERIFGPTRDWECHCGKYKRIRYKGIVCDRCGVEVTRSKVRRERMGHIELAAPVSHIWYFKGIPSRMGLLLDMSPRALEKVLYFASYVVIDPGQTPLSKKQILNEKEYRDSIEKFGSHFRAGMGAESIKELLMEIDLDALAKELRGELEDSSGQKKIRAIKRLEVVEAFRSSGNKPEWMVLDVVPVIPPELRPMVQLDGGRFATSDLNDLYRRVINRNNRLKRLLDLGAPEIIVRNEKRMLQESVDALIDNGRRGRPVTGPGNRPLKSLSDMLKGKQGRFRQNLLGKRVDYSGRSVIVVGPDLKIFQCGLPKEMALELFKPFVMKKLVERGLAHNIKSAKRMVERVRNEVWDVLEEVIKEHPVLLNRAPTLHRLGIQAFEPVLVEGRALKLHPLVCTAYNADFDGDQMAVHVPLS
;
A
#
# COMPACT_ATOMS: atom_id res chain seq x y z
N MET A 1 -3.70 -11.06 19.69
CA MET A 1 -3.42 -9.94 18.76
C MET A 1 -2.01 -9.52 19.12
N PHE A 2 -1.02 -9.84 18.30
CA PHE A 2 0.38 -9.52 18.63
C PHE A 2 0.53 -8.00 18.66
N GLU A 3 0.78 -7.43 19.83
CA GLU A 3 1.22 -6.03 19.94
C GLU A 3 2.65 -5.96 19.41
N LEU A 4 2.78 -5.66 18.12
CA LEU A 4 4.05 -5.39 17.41
C LEU A 4 4.69 -4.06 17.86
N ASN A 5 4.71 -3.77 19.16
CA ASN A 5 5.16 -2.47 19.66
C ASN A 5 6.67 -2.42 19.94
N ASN A 6 7.35 -3.56 20.03
CA ASN A 6 8.81 -3.62 20.15
C ASN A 6 9.39 -4.67 19.18
N PHE A 7 10.08 -4.20 18.15
CA PHE A 7 10.93 -5.01 17.29
C PHE A 7 12.20 -4.22 17.00
N ASP A 8 13.36 -4.88 17.03
CA ASP A 8 14.65 -4.22 16.81
C ASP A 8 15.01 -4.12 15.31
N ALA A 9 14.43 -4.99 14.48
CA ALA A 9 14.72 -5.07 13.06
C ALA A 9 13.48 -5.40 12.23
N ILE A 10 13.45 -4.90 10.99
CA ILE A 10 12.46 -5.26 9.97
C ILE A 10 13.18 -6.04 8.88
N ARG A 11 12.65 -7.22 8.53
CA ARG A 11 13.12 -8.02 7.41
C ARG A 11 12.08 -8.02 6.29
N ILE A 12 12.56 -8.01 5.04
CA ILE A 12 11.74 -8.22 3.85
C ILE A 12 12.18 -9.52 3.16
N GLY A 13 11.21 -10.26 2.62
CA GLY A 13 11.44 -11.52 1.90
C GLY A 13 10.37 -11.76 0.85
N LEU A 14 10.57 -12.77 0.01
CA LEU A 14 9.54 -13.19 -0.94
C LEU A 14 8.44 -13.96 -0.20
N ALA A 15 7.20 -13.73 -0.59
CA ALA A 15 6.06 -14.46 -0.04
C ALA A 15 5.81 -15.71 -0.89
N SER A 16 5.91 -16.89 -0.27
CA SER A 16 5.49 -18.13 -0.93
C SER A 16 3.95 -18.16 -1.07
N PRO A 17 3.40 -18.94 -2.03
CA PRO A 17 1.95 -19.13 -2.14
C PRO A 17 1.30 -19.62 -0.84
N GLU A 18 1.99 -20.50 -0.11
CA GLU A 18 1.56 -20.99 1.21
C GLU A 18 1.49 -19.87 2.24
N LYS A 19 2.52 -19.01 2.30
CA LYS A 19 2.53 -17.85 3.21
C LYS A 19 1.39 -16.87 2.91
N ILE A 20 1.08 -16.66 1.63
CA ILE A 20 -0.04 -15.81 1.22
C ILE A 20 -1.37 -16.40 1.69
N ARG A 21 -1.55 -17.72 1.60
CA ARG A 21 -2.75 -18.42 2.11
C ARG A 21 -2.83 -18.36 3.63
N GLU A 22 -1.70 -18.46 4.34
CA GLU A 22 -1.63 -18.32 5.81
C GLU A 22 -2.08 -16.93 6.30
N TRP A 23 -1.71 -15.85 5.60
CA TRP A 23 -2.18 -14.50 5.93
C TRP A 23 -3.67 -14.29 5.67
N SER A 24 -4.24 -15.11 4.80
CA SER A 24 -5.60 -14.94 4.35
C SER A 24 -6.62 -15.48 5.35
N ARG A 25 -7.72 -14.76 5.50
CA ARG A 25 -8.90 -15.20 6.25
C ARG A 25 -9.99 -15.80 5.36
N GLY A 26 -9.77 -15.85 4.04
CA GLY A 26 -10.70 -16.46 3.09
C GLY A 26 -10.45 -16.04 1.65
N GLU A 27 -10.97 -16.88 0.74
CA GLU A 27 -10.88 -16.66 -0.71
C GLU A 27 -12.01 -15.72 -1.18
N VAL A 28 -11.66 -14.70 -1.96
CA VAL A 28 -12.61 -13.83 -2.65
C VAL A 28 -12.94 -14.43 -4.01
N LYS A 29 -14.16 -14.93 -4.17
CA LYS A 29 -14.60 -15.61 -5.38
C LYS A 29 -15.33 -14.69 -6.35
N LYS A 30 -16.03 -13.69 -5.82
CA LYS A 30 -16.90 -12.84 -6.64
C LYS A 30 -16.40 -11.40 -6.72
N PRO A 31 -16.63 -10.72 -7.86
CA PRO A 31 -16.20 -9.34 -8.06
C PRO A 31 -17.11 -8.32 -7.35
N GLU A 32 -18.28 -8.73 -6.84
CA GLU A 32 -19.22 -7.78 -6.26
C GLU A 32 -18.68 -7.15 -4.97
N THR A 33 -19.12 -5.92 -4.70
CA THR A 33 -18.69 -5.13 -3.55
C THR A 33 -19.79 -5.08 -2.49
N ILE A 34 -20.82 -4.28 -2.75
CA ILE A 34 -21.98 -4.07 -1.90
C ILE A 34 -23.25 -4.26 -2.71
N ASN A 35 -24.32 -4.65 -2.03
CA ASN A 35 -25.64 -4.74 -2.62
C ASN A 35 -26.22 -3.34 -2.84
N TYR A 36 -26.69 -3.05 -4.05
CA TYR A 36 -27.19 -1.71 -4.40
C TYR A 36 -28.47 -1.30 -3.66
N ARG A 37 -29.30 -2.24 -3.19
CA ARG A 37 -30.54 -1.93 -2.44
C ARG A 37 -30.28 -1.81 -0.95
N THR A 38 -29.57 -2.79 -0.38
CA THR A 38 -29.40 -2.89 1.08
C THR A 38 -28.15 -2.19 1.59
N LEU A 39 -27.24 -1.79 0.69
CA LEU A 39 -25.92 -1.23 0.99
C LEU A 39 -25.03 -2.13 1.86
N LYS A 40 -25.42 -3.40 2.00
CA LYS A 40 -24.68 -4.39 2.76
C LYS A 40 -23.61 -5.06 1.89
N PRO A 41 -22.46 -5.49 2.48
CA PRO A 41 -21.45 -6.22 1.73
C PRO A 41 -21.97 -7.54 1.18
N GLU A 42 -21.59 -7.85 -0.06
CA GLU A 42 -21.96 -9.11 -0.72
C GLU A 42 -21.17 -10.31 -0.18
N ARG A 43 -21.79 -11.50 -0.24
CA ARG A 43 -21.16 -12.75 0.20
C ARG A 43 -20.09 -13.18 -0.81
N ASP A 44 -18.91 -13.52 -0.28
CA ASP A 44 -17.71 -13.91 -1.04
C ASP A 44 -17.19 -12.86 -2.04
N GLY A 45 -17.68 -11.62 -1.89
CA GLY A 45 -17.23 -10.44 -2.64
C GLY A 45 -16.07 -9.71 -1.98
N LEU A 46 -15.67 -8.59 -2.60
CA LEU A 46 -14.52 -7.78 -2.18
C LEU A 46 -14.66 -7.11 -0.81
N PHE A 47 -15.86 -7.01 -0.27
CA PHE A 47 -16.12 -6.41 1.05
C PHE A 47 -16.70 -7.41 2.06
N CYS A 48 -16.71 -8.71 1.72
CA CYS A 48 -17.38 -9.76 2.46
C CYS A 48 -17.02 -9.76 3.96
N GLU A 49 -18.03 -9.68 4.82
CA GLU A 49 -17.84 -9.63 6.28
C GLU A 49 -17.31 -10.96 6.85
N ARG A 50 -17.55 -12.08 6.19
CA ARG A 50 -17.03 -13.39 6.61
C ARG A 50 -15.50 -13.43 6.52
N ILE A 51 -14.94 -12.85 5.46
CA ILE A 51 -13.50 -12.84 5.19
C ILE A 51 -12.82 -11.73 6.01
N PHE A 52 -13.33 -10.50 5.88
CA PHE A 52 -12.66 -9.32 6.41
C PHE A 52 -13.09 -8.93 7.84
N GLY A 53 -14.19 -9.49 8.36
CA GLY A 53 -14.75 -9.15 9.66
C GLY A 53 -16.00 -8.25 9.58
N PRO A 54 -16.69 -7.99 10.71
CA PRO A 54 -17.99 -7.32 10.74
C PRO A 54 -17.89 -5.81 10.46
N THR A 55 -18.90 -5.25 9.79
CA THR A 55 -18.96 -3.79 9.51
C THR A 55 -19.27 -2.96 10.76
N ARG A 56 -19.97 -3.54 11.73
CA ARG A 56 -20.36 -2.91 13.00
C ARG A 56 -19.73 -3.64 14.17
N ASP A 57 -19.42 -2.90 15.24
CA ASP A 57 -18.84 -3.48 16.44
C ASP A 57 -19.80 -4.45 17.12
N TRP A 58 -19.31 -5.65 17.41
CA TRP A 58 -20.04 -6.69 18.16
C TRP A 58 -21.39 -7.08 17.54
N GLU A 59 -21.53 -6.96 16.22
CA GLU A 59 -22.74 -7.33 15.48
C GLU A 59 -22.38 -8.15 14.23
N CYS A 60 -23.03 -9.30 14.06
CA CYS A 60 -22.89 -10.10 12.84
C CYS A 60 -23.77 -9.55 11.70
N HIS A 61 -23.43 -9.88 10.45
CA HIS A 61 -24.14 -9.42 9.23
C HIS A 61 -25.68 -9.56 9.26
N CYS A 62 -26.17 -10.71 9.74
CA CYS A 62 -27.59 -11.02 9.76
C CYS A 62 -28.33 -10.46 11.00
N GLY A 63 -27.58 -9.96 11.98
CA GLY A 63 -28.14 -9.42 13.23
C GLY A 63 -28.63 -10.48 14.24
N LYS A 64 -28.40 -11.78 14.01
CA LYS A 64 -28.72 -12.86 14.98
C LYS A 64 -27.97 -12.65 16.30
N TYR A 65 -26.66 -12.46 16.22
CA TYR A 65 -25.80 -12.16 17.35
C TYR A 65 -25.45 -10.68 17.38
N LYS A 66 -25.79 -10.01 18.49
CA LYS A 66 -25.56 -8.59 18.77
C LYS A 66 -25.10 -8.40 20.21
N ARG A 67 -24.28 -7.38 20.45
CA ARG A 67 -23.67 -6.98 21.74
C ARG A 67 -22.44 -7.80 22.10
N ILE A 68 -21.64 -7.24 23.02
CA ILE A 68 -20.34 -7.76 23.44
C ILE A 68 -20.38 -9.17 24.04
N ARG A 69 -21.53 -9.63 24.54
CA ARG A 69 -21.69 -10.96 25.15
C ARG A 69 -21.38 -12.12 24.19
N TYR A 70 -21.52 -11.90 22.89
CA TYR A 70 -21.25 -12.92 21.86
C TYR A 70 -19.85 -12.79 21.25
N LYS A 71 -18.93 -12.09 21.92
CA LYS A 71 -17.54 -11.91 21.47
C LYS A 71 -16.90 -13.25 21.09
N GLY A 72 -16.34 -13.30 19.88
CA GLY A 72 -15.62 -14.47 19.36
C GLY A 72 -16.49 -15.58 18.80
N ILE A 73 -17.83 -15.48 18.91
CA ILE A 73 -18.73 -16.46 18.31
C ILE A 73 -18.85 -16.20 16.81
N VAL A 74 -18.70 -17.27 16.02
CA VAL A 74 -18.95 -17.26 14.57
C VAL A 74 -20.43 -17.56 14.34
N CYS A 75 -21.11 -16.71 13.57
CA CYS A 75 -22.54 -16.87 13.35
C CYS A 75 -22.87 -18.06 12.42
N ASP A 76 -23.69 -19.01 12.87
CA ASP A 76 -24.11 -20.18 12.06
C ASP A 76 -24.81 -19.81 10.75
N ARG A 77 -25.52 -18.67 10.71
CA ARG A 77 -26.32 -18.24 9.55
C ARG A 77 -25.48 -17.52 8.48
N CYS A 78 -24.59 -16.63 8.89
CA CYS A 78 -23.82 -15.79 7.96
C CYS A 78 -22.31 -16.07 7.95
N GLY A 79 -21.79 -16.89 8.87
CA GLY A 79 -20.38 -17.20 9.02
C GLY A 79 -19.52 -16.02 9.51
N VAL A 80 -20.14 -14.90 9.92
CA VAL A 80 -19.41 -13.71 10.39
C VAL A 80 -19.08 -13.85 11.87
N GLU A 81 -17.81 -13.65 12.19
CA GLU A 81 -17.30 -13.59 13.56
C GLU A 81 -17.71 -12.28 14.24
N VAL A 82 -18.25 -12.37 15.45
CA VAL A 82 -18.62 -11.21 16.26
C VAL A 82 -17.39 -10.64 16.95
N THR A 83 -16.84 -9.57 16.39
CA THR A 83 -15.66 -8.85 16.89
C THR A 83 -15.79 -7.34 16.62
N ARG A 84 -14.73 -6.57 16.90
CA ARG A 84 -14.68 -5.14 16.57
C ARG A 84 -14.49 -4.95 15.07
N SER A 85 -15.08 -3.92 14.49
CA SER A 85 -14.95 -3.58 13.07
C SER A 85 -13.51 -3.25 12.66
N LYS A 86 -12.69 -2.76 13.61
CA LYS A 86 -11.25 -2.46 13.43
C LYS A 86 -10.45 -3.59 12.76
N VAL A 87 -10.84 -4.85 12.97
CA VAL A 87 -10.16 -5.99 12.32
C VAL A 87 -10.23 -5.94 10.79
N ARG A 88 -11.21 -5.23 10.21
CA ARG A 88 -11.37 -5.01 8.76
C ARG A 88 -10.25 -4.20 8.13
N ARG A 89 -9.41 -3.55 8.96
CA ARG A 89 -8.18 -2.88 8.53
C ARG A 89 -6.98 -3.81 8.44
N GLU A 90 -7.04 -4.94 9.12
CA GLU A 90 -5.89 -5.84 9.33
C GLU A 90 -6.05 -7.16 8.56
N ARG A 91 -7.28 -7.69 8.45
CA ARG A 91 -7.55 -8.98 7.81
C ARG A 91 -7.39 -8.90 6.30
N MET A 92 -6.58 -9.79 5.73
CA MET A 92 -6.40 -9.94 4.29
C MET A 92 -7.25 -11.08 3.72
N GLY A 93 -7.59 -10.96 2.44
CA GLY A 93 -8.18 -12.02 1.64
C GLY A 93 -7.17 -12.54 0.62
N HIS A 94 -7.53 -13.56 -0.16
CA HIS A 94 -6.74 -13.98 -1.33
C HIS A 94 -7.65 -14.32 -2.51
N ILE A 95 -7.06 -14.37 -3.70
CA ILE A 95 -7.68 -14.86 -4.94
C ILE A 95 -6.82 -16.02 -5.43
N GLU A 96 -7.42 -17.19 -5.58
CA GLU A 96 -6.77 -18.36 -6.19
C GLU A 96 -6.83 -18.23 -7.72
N LEU A 97 -5.67 -18.08 -8.37
CA LEU A 97 -5.60 -17.91 -9.81
C LEU A 97 -5.84 -19.24 -10.53
N ALA A 98 -6.53 -19.19 -11.67
CA ALA A 98 -6.80 -20.35 -12.52
C ALA A 98 -5.57 -20.78 -13.32
N ALA A 99 -4.65 -19.86 -13.56
CA ALA A 99 -3.36 -20.11 -14.18
C ALA A 99 -2.30 -19.25 -13.46
N PRO A 100 -1.07 -19.75 -13.29
CA PRO A 100 0.05 -18.97 -12.76
C PRO A 100 0.27 -17.68 -13.55
N VAL A 101 0.65 -16.61 -12.85
CA VAL A 101 0.87 -15.28 -13.43
C VAL A 101 2.22 -14.75 -12.96
N SER A 102 3.07 -14.32 -13.89
CA SER A 102 4.38 -13.77 -13.55
C SER A 102 4.25 -12.42 -12.85
N HIS A 103 5.03 -12.17 -11.80
CA HIS A 103 4.99 -10.89 -11.11
C HIS A 103 5.80 -9.81 -11.88
N ILE A 104 5.12 -8.73 -12.28
CA ILE A 104 5.68 -7.67 -13.15
C ILE A 104 7.01 -7.08 -12.68
N TRP A 105 7.23 -6.97 -11.36
CA TRP A 105 8.48 -6.42 -10.84
C TRP A 105 9.72 -7.22 -11.23
N TYR A 106 9.65 -8.55 -11.30
CA TYR A 106 10.84 -9.39 -11.48
C TYR A 106 11.25 -9.57 -12.95
N PHE A 107 10.31 -9.48 -13.89
CA PHE A 107 10.63 -9.60 -15.32
C PHE A 107 10.81 -8.26 -16.04
N LYS A 108 10.07 -7.19 -15.64
CA LYS A 108 10.23 -5.82 -16.17
C LYS A 108 11.13 -4.92 -15.31
N GLY A 109 11.64 -5.42 -14.19
CA GLY A 109 12.64 -4.72 -13.38
C GLY A 109 13.90 -4.42 -14.17
N ILE A 110 14.60 -3.34 -13.79
CA ILE A 110 15.93 -3.03 -14.31
C ILE A 110 16.90 -3.16 -13.12
N PRO A 111 17.74 -4.21 -13.05
CA PRO A 111 17.81 -5.35 -13.96
C PRO A 111 16.67 -6.37 -13.77
N SER A 112 16.39 -7.18 -14.80
CA SER A 112 15.37 -8.23 -14.76
C SER A 112 15.94 -9.45 -14.04
N ARG A 113 15.48 -9.70 -12.80
CA ARG A 113 15.98 -10.80 -11.97
C ARG A 113 15.62 -12.17 -12.58
N MET A 114 14.41 -12.29 -13.13
CA MET A 114 13.96 -13.49 -13.83
C MET A 114 14.74 -13.71 -15.14
N GLY A 115 14.99 -12.65 -15.90
CA GLY A 115 15.81 -12.73 -17.12
C GLY A 115 17.25 -13.16 -16.83
N LEU A 116 17.87 -12.64 -15.76
CA LEU A 116 19.22 -13.03 -15.35
C LEU A 116 19.29 -14.50 -14.94
N LEU A 117 18.34 -15.00 -14.15
CA LEU A 117 18.33 -16.40 -13.72
C LEU A 117 18.20 -17.37 -14.90
N LEU A 118 17.27 -17.08 -15.82
CA LEU A 118 17.03 -17.91 -17.00
C LEU A 118 18.06 -17.70 -18.12
N ASP A 119 18.94 -16.71 -17.99
CA ASP A 119 19.86 -16.23 -19.03
C ASP A 119 19.18 -15.76 -20.32
N MET A 120 17.97 -15.21 -20.19
CA MET A 120 17.15 -14.73 -21.30
C MET A 120 17.09 -13.20 -21.32
N SER A 121 17.01 -12.61 -22.52
CA SER A 121 16.80 -11.16 -22.62
C SER A 121 15.39 -10.78 -22.11
N PRO A 122 15.19 -9.59 -21.51
CA PRO A 122 13.87 -9.18 -21.02
C PRO A 122 12.79 -9.16 -22.11
N ARG A 123 13.16 -8.82 -23.36
CA ARG A 123 12.24 -8.84 -24.52
C ARG A 123 11.84 -10.26 -24.90
N ALA A 124 12.77 -11.20 -24.83
CA ALA A 124 12.53 -12.61 -25.06
C ALA A 124 11.53 -13.18 -24.04
N LEU A 125 11.81 -12.93 -22.75
CA LEU A 125 10.94 -13.35 -21.65
C LEU A 125 9.53 -12.75 -21.76
N GLU A 126 9.44 -11.47 -22.14
CA GLU A 126 8.16 -10.79 -22.38
C GLU A 126 7.32 -11.47 -23.48
N LYS A 127 7.95 -11.85 -24.61
CA LYS A 127 7.24 -12.54 -25.70
C LYS A 127 6.65 -13.89 -25.25
N VAL A 128 7.38 -14.64 -24.43
CA VAL A 128 6.90 -15.93 -23.89
C VAL A 128 5.75 -15.71 -22.91
N LEU A 129 5.89 -14.77 -21.97
CA LEU A 129 4.87 -14.49 -20.95
C LEU A 129 3.54 -13.98 -21.52
N TYR A 130 3.58 -13.18 -22.60
CA TYR A 130 2.38 -12.68 -23.28
C TYR A 130 1.91 -13.56 -24.44
N PHE A 131 2.28 -14.84 -24.46
CA PHE A 131 1.77 -15.84 -25.42
C PHE A 131 2.08 -15.50 -26.90
N ALA A 132 3.20 -14.82 -27.18
CA ALA A 132 3.64 -14.46 -28.53
C ALA A 132 4.72 -15.40 -29.09
N SER A 133 5.42 -16.15 -28.24
CA SER A 133 6.44 -17.12 -28.66
C SER A 133 6.49 -18.29 -27.67
N TYR A 134 6.99 -19.43 -28.13
CA TYR A 134 7.21 -20.62 -27.33
C TYR A 134 8.63 -20.64 -26.77
N VAL A 135 8.81 -21.30 -25.64
CA VAL A 135 10.12 -21.62 -25.07
C VAL A 135 10.26 -23.14 -24.97
N VAL A 136 11.40 -23.67 -25.40
CA VAL A 136 11.72 -25.09 -25.26
C VAL A 136 12.02 -25.38 -23.79
N ILE A 137 11.17 -26.20 -23.17
CA ILE A 137 11.29 -26.65 -21.78
C ILE A 137 12.21 -27.86 -21.72
N ASP A 138 11.96 -28.84 -22.58
CA ASP A 138 12.76 -30.04 -22.72
C ASP A 138 13.09 -30.28 -24.21
N PRO A 139 14.37 -30.21 -24.61
CA PRO A 139 14.78 -30.49 -25.97
C PRO A 139 14.71 -31.98 -26.35
N GLY A 140 14.66 -32.90 -25.38
CA GLY A 140 14.65 -34.34 -25.65
C GLY A 140 15.82 -34.79 -26.54
N GLN A 141 15.52 -35.58 -27.59
CA GLN A 141 16.52 -36.06 -28.56
C GLN A 141 16.65 -35.17 -29.81
N THR A 142 16.08 -33.97 -29.79
CA THR A 142 16.07 -33.06 -30.94
C THR A 142 17.31 -32.15 -30.94
N PRO A 143 17.67 -31.54 -32.08
CA PRO A 143 18.76 -30.55 -32.14
C PRO A 143 18.40 -29.20 -31.49
N LEU A 144 17.23 -29.08 -30.87
CA LEU A 144 16.81 -27.85 -30.19
C LEU A 144 17.59 -27.68 -28.89
N SER A 145 17.79 -26.42 -28.50
CA SER A 145 18.44 -26.09 -27.23
C SER A 145 17.39 -25.76 -26.16
N LYS A 146 17.67 -26.15 -24.90
CA LYS A 146 16.81 -25.77 -23.77
C LYS A 146 16.78 -24.24 -23.65
N LYS A 147 15.61 -23.67 -23.34
CA LYS A 147 15.34 -22.21 -23.30
C LYS A 147 15.42 -21.49 -24.64
N GLN A 148 15.57 -22.21 -25.75
CA GLN A 148 15.42 -21.63 -27.08
C GLN A 148 14.01 -21.10 -27.28
N ILE A 149 13.91 -19.92 -27.89
CA ILE A 149 12.62 -19.34 -28.24
C ILE A 149 12.28 -19.72 -29.66
N LEU A 150 11.05 -20.20 -29.85
CA LEU A 150 10.50 -20.54 -31.15
C LEU A 150 9.32 -19.61 -31.43
N ASN A 151 9.30 -18.99 -32.60
CA ASN A 151 8.10 -18.32 -33.09
C ASN A 151 7.03 -19.36 -33.50
N GLU A 152 5.82 -18.91 -33.81
CA GLU A 152 4.70 -19.82 -34.11
C GLU A 152 4.96 -20.70 -35.35
N LYS A 153 5.65 -20.16 -36.36
CA LYS A 153 6.03 -20.91 -37.56
C LYS A 153 7.11 -21.95 -37.25
N GLU A 154 8.17 -21.54 -36.56
CA GLU A 154 9.27 -22.43 -36.14
C GLU A 154 8.78 -23.56 -35.23
N TYR A 155 7.84 -23.26 -34.32
CA TYR A 155 7.23 -24.27 -33.47
C TYR A 155 6.45 -25.29 -34.28
N ARG A 156 5.65 -24.84 -35.25
CA ARG A 156 4.90 -25.72 -36.15
C ARG A 156 5.84 -26.58 -37.00
N ASP A 157 6.86 -25.98 -37.61
CA ASP A 157 7.87 -26.68 -38.41
C ASP A 157 8.64 -27.72 -37.55
N SER A 158 8.89 -27.40 -36.28
CA SER A 158 9.57 -28.31 -35.34
C SER A 158 8.67 -29.48 -34.92
N ILE A 159 7.37 -29.23 -34.70
CA ILE A 159 6.40 -30.31 -34.46
C ILE A 159 6.28 -31.21 -35.69
N GLU A 160 6.22 -30.65 -36.89
CA GLU A 160 6.11 -31.44 -38.12
C GLU A 160 7.36 -32.33 -38.34
N LYS A 161 8.55 -31.84 -37.96
CA LYS A 161 9.82 -32.59 -38.08
C LYS A 161 10.05 -33.61 -36.98
N PHE A 162 9.81 -33.23 -35.72
CA PHE A 162 10.24 -33.99 -34.55
C PHE A 162 9.07 -34.58 -33.76
N GLY A 163 7.82 -34.29 -34.13
CA GLY A 163 6.64 -34.80 -33.42
C GLY A 163 6.67 -34.45 -31.93
N SER A 164 6.45 -35.46 -31.09
CA SER A 164 6.42 -35.34 -29.62
C SER A 164 7.78 -35.56 -28.94
N HIS A 165 8.89 -35.55 -29.68
CA HIS A 165 10.23 -35.82 -29.12
C HIS A 165 10.84 -34.64 -28.35
N PHE A 166 10.16 -33.49 -28.31
CA PHE A 166 10.53 -32.32 -27.50
C PHE A 166 9.28 -31.69 -26.88
N ARG A 167 9.47 -30.91 -25.82
CA ARG A 167 8.42 -30.16 -25.14
C ARG A 167 8.73 -28.67 -25.16
N ALA A 168 7.86 -27.90 -25.79
CA ALA A 168 7.88 -26.45 -25.71
C ALA A 168 6.52 -25.91 -25.24
N GLY A 169 6.55 -24.80 -24.52
CA GLY A 169 5.37 -24.19 -23.93
C GLY A 169 5.41 -22.67 -24.02
N MET A 170 4.31 -22.03 -23.63
CA MET A 170 4.22 -20.58 -23.54
C MET A 170 3.62 -20.13 -22.21
N GLY A 171 3.67 -18.82 -21.95
CA GLY A 171 3.08 -18.22 -20.76
C GLY A 171 3.89 -18.44 -19.48
N ALA A 172 3.32 -17.97 -18.38
CA ALA A 172 3.97 -18.01 -17.07
C ALA A 172 4.13 -19.44 -16.50
N GLU A 173 3.29 -20.40 -16.91
CA GLU A 173 3.42 -21.82 -16.53
C GLU A 173 4.76 -22.40 -16.99
N SER A 174 5.11 -22.19 -18.26
CA SER A 174 6.35 -22.69 -18.85
C SER A 174 7.58 -22.03 -18.21
N ILE A 175 7.49 -20.74 -17.89
CA ILE A 175 8.55 -20.02 -17.17
C ILE A 175 8.69 -20.53 -15.73
N LYS A 176 7.58 -20.85 -15.06
CA LYS A 176 7.59 -21.41 -13.71
C LYS A 176 8.28 -22.77 -13.69
N GLU A 177 7.95 -23.66 -14.63
CA GLU A 177 8.58 -24.98 -14.79
C GLU A 177 10.10 -24.84 -14.99
N LEU A 178 10.52 -23.96 -15.89
CA LEU A 178 11.94 -23.66 -16.11
C LEU A 178 12.65 -23.09 -14.87
N LEU A 179 11.95 -22.34 -14.01
CA LEU A 179 12.50 -21.81 -12.76
C LEU A 179 12.62 -22.89 -11.67
N MET A 180 11.67 -23.84 -11.63
CA MET A 180 11.67 -24.95 -10.66
C MET A 180 12.81 -25.94 -10.90
N GLU A 181 13.21 -26.11 -12.16
CA GLU A 181 14.32 -27.01 -12.54
C GLU A 181 15.72 -26.42 -12.27
N ILE A 182 15.83 -25.15 -11.86
CA ILE A 182 17.14 -24.54 -11.61
C ILE A 182 17.69 -25.02 -10.28
N ASP A 183 18.79 -25.79 -10.36
CA ASP A 183 19.65 -26.02 -9.21
C ASP A 183 20.56 -24.80 -8.99
N LEU A 184 20.29 -24.06 -7.90
CA LEU A 184 21.04 -22.86 -7.54
C LEU A 184 22.48 -23.16 -7.14
N ASP A 185 22.76 -24.33 -6.55
CA ASP A 185 24.11 -24.70 -6.11
C ASP A 185 24.98 -25.09 -7.31
N ALA A 186 24.42 -25.88 -8.24
CA ALA A 186 25.10 -26.22 -9.49
C ALA A 186 25.37 -24.96 -10.33
N LEU A 187 24.35 -24.10 -10.50
CA LEU A 187 24.49 -22.87 -11.27
C LEU A 187 25.51 -21.89 -10.64
N ALA A 188 25.58 -21.81 -9.32
CA ALA A 188 26.58 -20.97 -8.65
C ALA A 188 28.01 -21.48 -8.93
N LYS A 189 28.24 -22.80 -8.93
CA LYS A 189 29.54 -23.40 -9.25
C LYS A 189 29.94 -23.12 -10.72
N GLU A 190 29.00 -23.32 -11.64
CA GLU A 190 29.20 -23.04 -13.07
C GLU A 190 29.61 -21.58 -13.30
N LEU A 191 28.85 -20.64 -12.73
CA LEU A 191 29.11 -19.21 -12.89
C LEU A 191 30.43 -18.75 -12.25
N ARG A 192 30.87 -19.39 -11.16
CA ARG A 192 32.18 -19.11 -10.56
C ARG A 192 33.32 -19.57 -11.47
N GLY A 193 33.20 -20.73 -12.11
CA GLY A 193 34.16 -21.18 -13.13
C GLY A 193 34.18 -20.23 -14.34
N GLU A 194 33.00 -19.84 -14.84
CA GLU A 194 32.91 -18.90 -15.97
C GLU A 194 33.56 -17.54 -15.67
N LEU A 195 33.60 -17.10 -14.42
CA LEU A 195 34.22 -15.84 -14.01
C LEU A 195 35.75 -15.84 -14.08
N GLU A 196 36.38 -17.01 -13.97
CA GLU A 196 37.83 -17.18 -14.08
C GLU A 196 38.26 -17.07 -15.55
N ASP A 197 37.51 -17.68 -16.46
CA ASP A 197 37.82 -17.73 -17.89
C ASP A 197 37.30 -16.54 -18.70
N SER A 198 36.25 -15.84 -18.22
CA SER A 198 35.60 -14.78 -18.99
C SER A 198 36.23 -13.40 -18.81
N SER A 199 36.30 -12.65 -19.91
CA SER A 199 36.79 -11.25 -19.93
C SER A 199 35.73 -10.28 -20.48
N GLY A 200 35.85 -9.00 -20.11
CA GLY A 200 35.00 -7.91 -20.62
C GLY A 200 33.52 -8.02 -20.23
N GLN A 201 32.63 -7.87 -21.22
CA GLN A 201 31.17 -7.82 -21.01
C GLN A 201 30.57 -9.15 -20.52
N LYS A 202 31.15 -10.29 -20.93
CA LYS A 202 30.70 -11.62 -20.48
C LYS A 202 30.91 -11.75 -18.96
N LYS A 203 32.08 -11.33 -18.48
CA LYS A 203 32.39 -11.29 -17.03
C LYS A 203 31.39 -10.44 -16.25
N ILE A 204 31.07 -9.23 -16.72
CA ILE A 204 30.10 -8.34 -16.05
C ILE A 204 28.71 -8.98 -15.97
N ARG A 205 28.25 -9.67 -17.03
CA ARG A 205 26.97 -10.38 -17.02
C ARG A 205 26.98 -11.56 -16.06
N ALA A 206 28.05 -12.36 -16.08
CA ALA A 206 28.23 -13.49 -15.16
C ALA A 206 28.25 -13.03 -13.69
N ILE A 207 28.93 -11.91 -13.35
CA ILE A 207 28.92 -11.31 -12.00
C ILE A 207 27.49 -10.98 -11.56
N LYS A 208 26.74 -10.25 -12.39
CA LYS A 208 25.35 -9.84 -12.06
C LYS A 208 24.43 -11.05 -11.91
N ARG A 209 24.67 -12.11 -12.68
CA ARG A 209 23.91 -13.36 -12.60
C ARG A 209 24.24 -14.13 -11.33
N LEU A 210 25.53 -14.28 -11.00
CA LEU A 210 26.00 -14.91 -9.78
C LEU A 210 25.49 -14.18 -8.54
N GLU A 211 25.48 -12.86 -8.53
CA GLU A 211 24.93 -12.04 -7.44
C GLU A 211 23.46 -12.39 -7.15
N VAL A 212 22.64 -12.58 -8.19
CA VAL A 212 21.24 -12.99 -8.03
C VAL A 212 21.14 -14.42 -7.48
N VAL A 213 21.94 -15.35 -8.02
CA VAL A 213 21.93 -16.75 -7.56
C VAL A 213 22.34 -16.84 -6.07
N GLU A 214 23.41 -16.17 -5.66
CA GLU A 214 23.85 -16.11 -4.27
C GLU A 214 22.81 -15.44 -3.35
N ALA A 215 22.11 -14.42 -3.83
CA ALA A 215 21.00 -13.81 -3.08
C ALA A 215 19.85 -14.80 -2.84
N PHE A 216 19.52 -15.66 -3.81
CA PHE A 216 18.51 -16.72 -3.60
C PHE A 216 19.01 -17.80 -2.64
N ARG A 217 20.26 -18.24 -2.77
CA ARG A 217 20.88 -19.24 -1.87
C ARG A 217 20.92 -18.77 -0.41
N SER A 218 21.40 -17.55 -0.18
CA SER A 218 21.51 -16.98 1.18
C SER A 218 20.15 -16.68 1.82
N SER A 219 19.14 -16.31 1.02
CA SER A 219 17.83 -15.95 1.54
C SER A 219 16.90 -17.15 1.78
N GLY A 220 17.20 -18.32 1.22
CA GLY A 220 16.35 -19.52 1.25
C GLY A 220 15.06 -19.38 0.44
N ASN A 221 14.93 -18.32 -0.36
CA ASN A 221 13.78 -18.13 -1.23
C ASN A 221 13.90 -19.04 -2.44
N LYS A 222 12.77 -19.50 -2.97
CA LYS A 222 12.74 -20.28 -4.20
C LYS A 222 12.47 -19.41 -5.43
N PRO A 223 13.17 -19.59 -6.56
CA PRO A 223 12.99 -18.76 -7.76
C PRO A 223 11.57 -18.75 -8.32
N GLU A 224 10.85 -19.87 -8.22
CA GLU A 224 9.49 -20.02 -8.72
C GLU A 224 8.47 -19.14 -7.99
N TRP A 225 8.77 -18.64 -6.79
CA TRP A 225 7.91 -17.70 -6.06
C TRP A 225 7.77 -16.33 -6.74
N MET A 226 8.59 -16.04 -7.76
CA MET A 226 8.40 -14.88 -8.63
C MET A 226 7.19 -15.03 -9.56
N VAL A 227 6.64 -16.25 -9.71
CA VAL A 227 5.40 -16.53 -10.42
C VAL A 227 4.30 -16.77 -9.38
N LEU A 228 3.24 -15.98 -9.45
CA LEU A 228 2.14 -15.99 -8.51
C LEU A 228 1.11 -17.05 -8.90
N ASP A 229 0.81 -17.95 -7.97
CA ASP A 229 -0.39 -18.80 -8.02
C ASP A 229 -1.57 -18.16 -7.29
N VAL A 230 -1.26 -17.30 -6.32
CA VAL A 230 -2.23 -16.69 -5.42
C VAL A 230 -1.94 -15.20 -5.31
N VAL A 231 -2.99 -14.37 -5.40
CA VAL A 231 -2.88 -12.91 -5.25
C VAL A 231 -3.54 -12.50 -3.93
N PRO A 232 -2.82 -11.83 -3.01
CA PRO A 232 -3.42 -11.30 -1.79
C PRO A 232 -4.35 -10.11 -2.10
N VAL A 233 -5.46 -10.05 -1.38
CA VAL A 233 -6.42 -8.95 -1.42
C VAL A 233 -6.25 -8.10 -0.18
N ILE A 234 -5.92 -6.82 -0.37
CA ILE A 234 -5.73 -5.90 0.75
C ILE A 234 -7.05 -5.68 1.52
N PRO A 235 -6.96 -5.36 2.83
CA PRO A 235 -8.12 -5.11 3.67
C PRO A 235 -9.04 -4.00 3.11
N PRO A 236 -10.38 -4.13 3.22
CA PRO A 236 -11.34 -3.21 2.62
C PRO A 236 -11.24 -1.78 3.15
N GLU A 237 -10.85 -1.57 4.41
CA GLU A 237 -10.65 -0.21 4.95
C GLU A 237 -9.50 0.56 4.28
N LEU A 238 -8.53 -0.14 3.67
CA LEU A 238 -7.45 0.49 2.91
C LEU A 238 -7.87 0.86 1.48
N ARG A 239 -9.04 0.38 1.04
CA ARG A 239 -9.65 0.64 -0.28
C ARG A 239 -11.15 0.95 -0.13
N PRO A 240 -11.51 1.99 0.64
CA PRO A 240 -12.89 2.22 1.05
C PRO A 240 -13.80 2.54 -0.14
N MET A 241 -15.08 2.27 0.08
CA MET A 241 -16.18 2.74 -0.75
C MET A 241 -17.06 3.61 0.14
N VAL A 242 -17.04 4.92 -0.09
CA VAL A 242 -17.73 5.91 0.75
C VAL A 242 -18.92 6.44 0.00
N GLN A 243 -20.08 6.42 0.65
CA GLN A 243 -21.27 7.05 0.12
C GLN A 243 -21.14 8.56 0.24
N LEU A 244 -21.35 9.26 -0.87
CA LEU A 244 -21.43 10.71 -0.94
C LEU A 244 -22.90 11.14 -0.95
N ASP A 245 -23.11 12.43 -0.72
CA ASP A 245 -24.44 13.04 -0.84
C ASP A 245 -25.04 12.81 -2.23
N GLY A 246 -26.35 12.60 -2.29
CA GLY A 246 -27.06 12.27 -3.53
C GLY A 246 -26.92 10.82 -3.99
N GLY A 247 -26.55 9.89 -3.10
CA GLY A 247 -26.55 8.45 -3.36
C GLY A 247 -25.40 7.97 -4.26
N ARG A 248 -24.40 8.84 -4.52
CA ARG A 248 -23.19 8.49 -5.27
C ARG A 248 -22.19 7.75 -4.38
N PHE A 249 -21.29 6.97 -4.98
CA PHE A 249 -20.21 6.30 -4.26
C PHE A 249 -18.85 6.76 -4.76
N ALA A 250 -18.00 7.22 -3.85
CA ALA A 250 -16.57 7.37 -4.10
C ALA A 250 -15.91 6.01 -3.88
N THR A 251 -15.27 5.47 -4.92
CA THR A 251 -14.61 4.16 -4.87
C THR A 251 -13.11 4.32 -5.09
N SER A 252 -12.32 3.51 -4.39
CA SER A 252 -10.88 3.41 -4.67
C SER A 252 -10.62 2.70 -6.00
N ASP A 253 -9.71 3.26 -6.81
CA ASP A 253 -9.23 2.68 -8.09
C ASP A 253 -8.82 1.19 -7.96
N LEU A 254 -8.29 0.78 -6.79
CA LEU A 254 -7.91 -0.60 -6.53
C LEU A 254 -9.08 -1.57 -6.61
N ASN A 255 -10.28 -1.15 -6.21
CA ASN A 255 -11.45 -2.03 -6.27
C ASN A 255 -11.76 -2.39 -7.73
N ASP A 256 -11.62 -1.45 -8.67
CA ASP A 256 -11.83 -1.72 -10.09
C ASP A 256 -10.75 -2.64 -10.67
N LEU A 257 -9.48 -2.47 -10.26
CA LEU A 257 -8.39 -3.37 -10.66
C LEU A 257 -8.61 -4.80 -10.12
N TYR A 258 -8.99 -4.95 -8.85
CA TYR A 258 -9.35 -6.26 -8.29
C TYR A 258 -10.55 -6.89 -9.00
N ARG A 259 -11.60 -6.12 -9.30
CA ARG A 259 -12.77 -6.60 -10.06
C ARG A 259 -12.37 -7.14 -11.42
N ARG A 260 -11.48 -6.45 -12.14
CA ARG A 260 -10.96 -6.93 -13.43
C ARG A 260 -10.23 -8.26 -13.28
N VAL A 261 -9.34 -8.40 -12.31
CA VAL A 261 -8.62 -9.66 -12.03
C VAL A 261 -9.61 -10.79 -11.74
N ILE A 262 -10.56 -10.60 -10.83
CA ILE A 262 -11.54 -11.63 -10.45
C ILE A 262 -12.41 -12.04 -11.64
N ASN A 263 -12.89 -11.08 -12.43
CA ASN A 263 -13.71 -11.34 -13.62
C ASN A 263 -12.95 -12.18 -14.65
N ARG A 264 -11.69 -11.83 -14.95
CA ARG A 264 -10.83 -12.58 -15.88
C ARG A 264 -10.51 -13.96 -15.36
N ASN A 265 -10.21 -14.07 -14.07
CA ASN A 265 -9.92 -15.34 -13.42
C ASN A 265 -11.13 -16.29 -13.48
N ASN A 266 -12.32 -15.81 -13.12
CA ASN A 266 -13.55 -16.61 -13.16
C ASN A 266 -13.94 -17.01 -14.58
N ARG A 267 -13.72 -16.11 -15.56
CA ARG A 267 -13.93 -16.42 -16.98
C ARG A 267 -12.97 -17.51 -17.45
N LEU A 268 -11.69 -17.44 -17.07
CA LEU A 268 -10.71 -18.46 -17.40
C LEU A 268 -11.06 -19.82 -16.78
N LYS A 269 -11.45 -19.88 -15.50
CA LYS A 269 -11.92 -21.13 -14.85
C LYS A 269 -13.04 -21.78 -15.66
N ARG A 270 -14.09 -21.02 -16.00
CA ARG A 270 -15.22 -21.52 -16.80
C ARG A 270 -14.80 -22.01 -18.18
N LEU A 271 -13.86 -21.34 -18.84
CA LEU A 271 -13.38 -21.77 -20.16
C LEU A 271 -12.60 -23.09 -20.09
N LEU A 272 -11.81 -23.29 -19.03
CA LEU A 272 -11.11 -24.54 -18.79
C LEU A 272 -12.09 -25.68 -18.49
N ASP A 273 -13.10 -25.43 -17.64
CA ASP A 273 -14.12 -26.42 -17.28
C ASP A 273 -14.95 -26.89 -18.49
N LEU A 274 -15.18 -25.99 -19.46
CA LEU A 274 -15.92 -26.27 -20.69
C LEU A 274 -15.04 -26.90 -21.79
N GLY A 275 -13.73 -27.08 -21.56
CA GLY A 275 -12.81 -27.58 -22.59
C GLY A 275 -12.70 -26.65 -23.80
N ALA A 276 -12.74 -25.34 -23.60
CA ALA A 276 -12.69 -24.37 -24.69
C ALA A 276 -11.39 -24.48 -25.52
N PRO A 277 -11.42 -24.13 -26.82
CA PRO A 277 -10.25 -24.18 -27.69
C PRO A 277 -9.04 -23.40 -27.14
N GLU A 278 -7.82 -23.93 -27.36
CA GLU A 278 -6.59 -23.36 -26.80
C GLU A 278 -6.37 -21.88 -27.15
N ILE A 279 -6.74 -21.44 -28.35
CA ILE A 279 -6.58 -20.04 -28.78
C ILE A 279 -7.34 -19.09 -27.83
N ILE A 280 -8.56 -19.47 -27.43
CA ILE A 280 -9.40 -18.68 -26.53
C ILE A 280 -8.79 -18.71 -25.12
N VAL A 281 -8.35 -19.87 -24.66
CA VAL A 281 -7.70 -20.04 -23.35
C VAL A 281 -6.41 -19.22 -23.26
N ARG A 282 -5.55 -19.24 -24.28
CA ARG A 282 -4.31 -18.45 -24.35
C ARG A 282 -4.60 -16.95 -24.29
N ASN A 283 -5.60 -16.48 -25.03
CA ASN A 283 -6.01 -15.08 -24.97
C ASN A 283 -6.51 -14.69 -23.57
N GLU A 284 -7.30 -15.54 -22.90
CA GLU A 284 -7.79 -15.24 -21.55
C GLU A 284 -6.68 -15.32 -20.50
N LYS A 285 -5.73 -16.26 -20.61
CA LYS A 285 -4.51 -16.32 -19.79
C LYS A 285 -3.66 -15.05 -19.96
N ARG A 286 -3.49 -14.58 -21.20
CA ARG A 286 -2.85 -13.28 -21.49
C ARG A 286 -3.59 -12.15 -20.78
N MET A 287 -4.90 -12.00 -20.98
CA MET A 287 -5.72 -10.95 -20.35
C MET A 287 -5.67 -10.99 -18.81
N LEU A 288 -5.58 -12.17 -18.21
CA LEU A 288 -5.40 -12.33 -16.76
C LEU A 288 -4.03 -11.79 -16.32
N GLN A 289 -2.95 -12.13 -17.02
CA GLN A 289 -1.60 -11.57 -16.78
C GLN A 289 -1.65 -10.04 -16.84
N GLU A 290 -2.27 -9.45 -17.88
CA GLU A 290 -2.38 -7.99 -18.01
C GLU A 290 -3.15 -7.34 -16.86
N SER A 291 -4.18 -8.03 -16.36
CA SER A 291 -5.02 -7.50 -15.27
C SER A 291 -4.28 -7.50 -13.93
N VAL A 292 -3.47 -8.54 -13.67
CA VAL A 292 -2.61 -8.61 -12.47
C VAL A 292 -1.46 -7.62 -12.57
N ASP A 293 -0.88 -7.46 -13.75
CA ASP A 293 0.15 -6.43 -14.01
C ASP A 293 -0.40 -5.03 -13.70
N ALA A 294 -1.62 -4.72 -14.16
CA ALA A 294 -2.26 -3.44 -13.90
C ALA A 294 -2.59 -3.22 -12.41
N LEU A 295 -2.96 -4.29 -11.68
CA LEU A 295 -3.18 -4.24 -10.24
C LEU A 295 -1.89 -3.87 -9.48
N ILE A 296 -0.76 -4.49 -9.86
CA ILE A 296 0.54 -4.30 -9.19
C ILE A 296 1.20 -2.98 -9.61
N ASP A 297 1.39 -2.75 -10.91
CA ASP A 297 2.02 -1.55 -11.48
C ASP A 297 1.45 -1.20 -12.88
N ASN A 298 0.38 -0.41 -12.89
CA ASN A 298 -0.38 -0.05 -14.10
C ASN A 298 0.43 0.73 -15.15
N GLY A 299 1.45 1.48 -14.74
CA GLY A 299 2.25 2.31 -15.65
C GLY A 299 3.43 1.60 -16.29
N ARG A 300 3.80 0.42 -15.80
CA ARG A 300 5.04 -0.25 -16.23
C ARG A 300 4.88 -1.00 -17.56
N ARG A 301 3.65 -1.27 -17.97
CA ARG A 301 3.30 -1.95 -19.20
C ARG A 301 2.59 -0.98 -20.14
N GLY A 302 3.29 -0.54 -21.19
CA GLY A 302 2.70 0.18 -22.32
C GLY A 302 1.69 1.25 -21.92
N ARG A 303 0.47 1.17 -22.49
CA ARG A 303 -0.62 2.09 -22.19
C ARG A 303 -1.31 1.70 -20.89
N PRO A 304 -1.41 2.60 -19.89
CA PRO A 304 -2.04 2.30 -18.62
C PRO A 304 -3.55 2.08 -18.79
N VAL A 305 -4.10 1.22 -17.95
CA VAL A 305 -5.55 1.03 -17.84
C VAL A 305 -6.18 2.30 -17.27
N THR A 306 -7.15 2.84 -18.00
CA THR A 306 -7.87 4.05 -17.59
C THR A 306 -9.24 3.74 -17.01
N GLY A 307 -9.67 4.60 -16.09
CA GLY A 307 -10.99 4.61 -15.49
C GLY A 307 -11.92 5.65 -16.15
N PRO A 308 -13.07 5.95 -15.51
CA PRO A 308 -13.94 7.04 -15.93
C PRO A 308 -13.18 8.36 -16.05
N GLY A 309 -13.43 9.13 -17.11
CA GLY A 309 -12.70 10.36 -17.41
C GLY A 309 -11.30 10.16 -18.01
N ASN A 310 -11.00 8.97 -18.53
CA ASN A 310 -9.73 8.61 -19.19
C ASN A 310 -8.47 8.81 -18.34
N ARG A 311 -8.63 8.95 -17.02
CA ARG A 311 -7.53 9.02 -16.06
C ARG A 311 -6.94 7.62 -15.82
N PRO A 312 -5.60 7.44 -15.77
CA PRO A 312 -5.01 6.17 -15.39
C PRO A 312 -5.39 5.79 -13.94
N LEU A 313 -5.78 4.54 -13.74
CA LEU A 313 -6.08 3.99 -12.42
C LEU A 313 -4.78 3.88 -11.60
N LYS A 314 -4.84 4.25 -10.32
CA LYS A 314 -3.71 4.11 -9.39
C LYS A 314 -3.56 2.64 -8.95
N SER A 315 -2.39 2.07 -9.19
CA SER A 315 -2.02 0.71 -8.79
C SER A 315 -1.47 0.63 -7.35
N LEU A 316 -1.21 -0.58 -6.86
CA LEU A 316 -0.56 -0.80 -5.55
C LEU A 316 0.80 -0.10 -5.47
N SER A 317 1.60 -0.17 -6.54
CA SER A 317 2.90 0.50 -6.62
C SER A 317 2.75 2.03 -6.52
N ASP A 318 1.78 2.60 -7.23
CA ASP A 318 1.54 4.06 -7.27
C ASP A 318 1.09 4.62 -5.92
N MET A 319 0.44 3.80 -5.09
CA MET A 319 0.09 4.21 -3.73
C MET A 319 1.32 4.37 -2.84
N LEU A 320 2.40 3.62 -3.10
CA LEU A 320 3.62 3.66 -2.30
C LEU A 320 4.61 4.72 -2.81
N LYS A 321 4.79 4.81 -4.13
CA LYS A 321 5.81 5.67 -4.77
C LYS A 321 5.32 7.09 -5.06
N GLY A 322 6.27 8.01 -5.30
CA GLY A 322 6.00 9.38 -5.74
C GLY A 322 5.72 10.39 -4.61
N LYS A 323 5.50 11.65 -4.99
CA LYS A 323 5.28 12.77 -4.04
C LYS A 323 3.97 12.61 -3.24
N GLN A 324 2.94 12.08 -3.89
CA GLN A 324 1.65 11.74 -3.26
C GLN A 324 1.60 10.29 -2.71
N GLY A 325 2.73 9.59 -2.72
CA GLY A 325 2.83 8.22 -2.20
C GLY A 325 2.91 8.18 -0.68
N ARG A 326 2.65 7.00 -0.10
CA ARG A 326 2.62 6.79 1.36
C ARG A 326 3.89 7.25 2.08
N PHE A 327 5.07 6.95 1.55
CA PHE A 327 6.34 7.27 2.22
C PHE A 327 6.54 8.78 2.39
N ARG A 328 6.37 9.57 1.33
CA ARG A 328 6.62 11.02 1.37
C ARG A 328 5.46 11.78 1.99
N GLN A 329 4.22 11.46 1.60
CA GLN A 329 3.07 12.26 1.99
C GLN A 329 2.53 11.92 3.38
N ASN A 330 2.59 10.65 3.82
CA ASN A 330 1.91 10.20 5.04
C ASN A 330 2.85 9.76 6.16
N LEU A 331 4.01 9.19 5.84
CA LEU A 331 4.98 8.78 6.86
C LEU A 331 5.82 9.97 7.33
N LEU A 332 6.39 10.73 6.38
CA LEU A 332 7.19 11.93 6.67
C LEU A 332 6.32 13.19 6.85
N GLY A 333 5.28 13.33 6.03
CA GLY A 333 4.27 14.37 6.21
C GLY A 333 3.14 13.87 7.09
N LYS A 334 2.95 14.43 8.27
CA LYS A 334 1.76 14.18 9.08
C LYS A 334 1.09 15.49 9.43
N ARG A 335 -0.22 15.52 9.29
CA ARG A 335 -1.02 16.55 9.94
C ARG A 335 -1.04 16.22 11.42
N VAL A 336 -0.76 17.22 12.23
CA VAL A 336 -0.65 17.10 13.68
C VAL A 336 -1.77 17.91 14.32
N ASP A 337 -2.37 17.35 15.35
CA ASP A 337 -3.29 18.09 16.22
C ASP A 337 -2.49 19.10 17.08
N TYR A 338 -3.20 19.92 17.87
CA TYR A 338 -2.57 20.97 18.69
C TYR A 338 -1.71 21.94 17.87
N SER A 339 -2.21 22.29 16.69
CA SER A 339 -1.58 23.25 15.80
C SER A 339 -2.56 24.31 15.31
N GLY A 340 -2.05 25.50 15.05
CA GLY A 340 -2.80 26.66 14.57
C GLY A 340 -2.01 27.40 13.49
N ARG A 341 -2.68 28.28 12.74
CA ARG A 341 -2.02 29.18 11.78
C ARG A 341 -2.70 30.54 11.80
N SER A 342 -1.91 31.61 11.80
CA SER A 342 -2.42 32.96 11.57
C SER A 342 -1.37 33.84 10.91
N VAL A 343 -1.81 35.02 10.46
CA VAL A 343 -0.97 36.09 9.93
C VAL A 343 -0.10 36.64 11.05
N ILE A 344 1.15 36.96 10.73
CA ILE A 344 2.06 37.61 11.67
C ILE A 344 2.00 39.13 11.56
N VAL A 345 2.12 39.80 12.70
CA VAL A 345 2.26 41.24 12.82
C VAL A 345 3.42 41.57 13.75
N VAL A 346 3.91 42.80 13.65
CA VAL A 346 5.03 43.26 14.47
C VAL A 346 4.63 43.35 15.95
N GLY A 347 5.45 42.79 16.83
CA GLY A 347 5.33 42.89 18.29
C GLY A 347 6.59 43.50 18.90
N PRO A 348 6.81 44.83 18.79
CA PRO A 348 8.07 45.46 19.19
C PRO A 348 8.26 45.46 20.72
N ASP A 349 7.18 45.40 21.49
CA ASP A 349 7.23 45.42 22.97
C ASP A 349 7.51 44.05 23.60
N LEU A 350 7.57 42.99 22.78
CA LEU A 350 7.84 41.63 23.26
C LEU A 350 9.32 41.46 23.60
N LYS A 351 9.63 40.54 24.51
CA LYS A 351 11.01 40.09 24.68
C LYS A 351 11.37 39.13 23.54
N ILE A 352 12.66 38.98 23.25
CA ILE A 352 13.15 38.12 22.14
C ILE A 352 12.67 36.67 22.24
N PHE A 353 12.41 36.16 23.45
CA PHE A 353 11.93 34.80 23.70
C PHE A 353 10.40 34.69 23.81
N GLN A 354 9.67 35.79 23.59
CA GLN A 354 8.21 35.83 23.70
C GLN A 354 7.55 35.96 22.33
N CYS A 355 6.34 35.41 22.21
CA CYS A 355 5.47 35.65 21.05
C CYS A 355 4.06 36.03 21.51
N GLY A 356 3.38 36.90 20.79
CA GLY A 356 1.97 37.19 21.06
C GLY A 356 1.07 36.13 20.45
N LEU A 357 0.31 35.43 21.28
CA LEU A 357 -0.65 34.40 20.88
C LEU A 357 -2.09 34.92 21.07
N PRO A 358 -2.91 34.95 20.00
CA PRO A 358 -4.32 35.32 20.10
C PRO A 358 -5.08 34.50 21.13
N LYS A 359 -5.88 35.16 21.96
CA LYS A 359 -6.71 34.52 22.99
C LYS A 359 -7.59 33.37 22.47
N GLU A 360 -8.29 33.57 21.36
CA GLU A 360 -9.12 32.54 20.73
C GLU A 360 -8.31 31.31 20.30
N MET A 361 -7.13 31.53 19.71
CA MET A 361 -6.24 30.45 19.28
C MET A 361 -5.66 29.71 20.47
N ALA A 362 -5.20 30.44 21.48
CA ALA A 362 -4.66 29.87 22.71
C ALA A 362 -5.69 28.99 23.42
N LEU A 363 -6.94 29.46 23.52
CA LEU A 363 -8.02 28.68 24.15
C LEU A 363 -8.27 27.34 23.45
N GLU A 364 -8.23 27.29 22.11
CA GLU A 364 -8.45 26.05 21.38
C GLU A 364 -7.23 25.11 21.44
N LEU A 365 -6.00 25.66 21.36
CA LEU A 365 -4.76 24.89 21.46
C LEU A 365 -4.60 24.26 22.85
N PHE A 366 -4.89 25.00 23.91
CA PHE A 366 -4.69 24.58 25.30
C PHE A 366 -5.96 24.00 25.94
N LYS A 367 -7.01 23.77 25.16
CA LYS A 367 -8.34 23.36 25.63
C LYS A 367 -8.33 22.19 26.63
N PRO A 368 -7.60 21.08 26.43
CA PRO A 368 -7.59 19.98 27.40
C PRO A 368 -6.91 20.35 28.72
N PHE A 369 -5.87 21.17 28.68
CA PHE A 369 -5.15 21.64 29.87
C PHE A 369 -6.02 22.57 30.71
N VAL A 370 -6.72 23.50 30.06
CA VAL A 370 -7.71 24.39 30.70
C VAL A 370 -8.83 23.57 31.34
N MET A 371 -9.38 22.59 30.62
CA MET A 371 -10.44 21.72 31.14
C MET A 371 -10.00 20.92 32.37
N LYS A 372 -8.75 20.43 32.39
CA LYS A 372 -8.17 19.73 33.54
C LYS A 372 -8.04 20.67 34.75
N LYS A 373 -7.48 21.86 34.54
CA LYS A 373 -7.22 22.84 35.59
C LYS A 373 -8.50 23.42 36.21
N LEU A 374 -9.55 23.61 35.40
CA LEU A 374 -10.89 24.00 35.89
C LEU A 374 -11.50 22.98 36.86
N VAL A 375 -11.28 21.69 36.61
CA VAL A 375 -11.73 20.62 37.51
C VAL A 375 -10.88 20.56 38.76
N GLU A 376 -9.55 20.70 38.64
CA GLU A 376 -8.62 20.72 39.79
C GLU A 376 -8.90 21.88 40.76
N ARG A 377 -9.25 23.07 40.24
CA ARG A 377 -9.62 24.23 41.07
C ARG A 377 -11.04 24.16 41.65
N GLY A 378 -11.80 23.10 41.37
CA GLY A 378 -13.19 22.97 41.82
C GLY A 378 -14.18 23.91 41.13
N LEU A 379 -13.75 24.68 40.12
CA LEU A 379 -14.61 25.58 39.33
C LEU A 379 -15.58 24.78 38.44
N ALA A 380 -15.22 23.56 38.06
CA ALA A 380 -16.08 22.64 37.33
C ALA A 380 -16.17 21.28 38.02
N HIS A 381 -17.39 20.77 38.22
CA HIS A 381 -17.61 19.46 38.87
C HIS A 381 -17.13 18.26 38.02
N ASN A 382 -17.11 18.38 36.70
CA ASN A 382 -16.67 17.30 35.79
C ASN A 382 -16.17 17.85 34.44
N ILE A 383 -15.49 17.00 33.66
CA ILE A 383 -14.93 17.33 32.34
C ILE A 383 -16.02 17.84 31.37
N LYS A 384 -17.25 17.32 31.42
CA LYS A 384 -18.35 17.78 30.55
C LYS A 384 -18.79 19.21 30.92
N SER A 385 -18.84 19.53 32.20
CA SER A 385 -19.13 20.87 32.72
C SER A 385 -18.02 21.84 32.34
N ALA A 386 -16.75 21.44 32.52
CA ALA A 386 -15.60 22.23 32.11
C ALA A 386 -15.63 22.51 30.60
N LYS A 387 -15.95 21.51 29.77
CA LYS A 387 -16.12 21.69 28.32
C LYS A 387 -17.18 22.73 27.99
N ARG A 388 -18.35 22.69 28.64
CA ARG A 388 -19.42 23.68 28.44
C ARG A 388 -19.01 25.08 28.91
N MET A 389 -18.23 25.19 29.98
CA MET A 389 -17.71 26.47 30.47
C MET A 389 -16.73 27.10 29.47
N VAL A 390 -15.84 26.29 28.90
CA VAL A 390 -14.90 26.71 27.83
C VAL A 390 -15.65 27.10 26.55
N GLU A 391 -16.64 26.31 26.11
CA GLU A 391 -17.44 26.62 24.91
C GLU A 391 -18.27 27.90 25.05
N ARG A 392 -18.69 28.24 26.28
CA ARG A 392 -19.40 29.49 26.59
C ARG A 392 -18.47 30.66 26.88
N VAL A 393 -17.16 30.44 26.88
CA VAL A 393 -16.12 31.46 27.10
C VAL A 393 -16.42 32.28 28.37
N ARG A 394 -16.64 31.59 29.51
CA ARG A 394 -16.84 32.29 30.78
C ARG A 394 -15.56 32.99 31.24
N ASN A 395 -15.69 34.06 32.03
CA ASN A 395 -14.56 34.89 32.44
C ASN A 395 -13.49 34.10 33.22
N GLU A 396 -13.91 33.17 34.07
CA GLU A 396 -12.99 32.35 34.90
C GLU A 396 -12.06 31.46 34.04
N VAL A 397 -12.40 31.24 32.77
CA VAL A 397 -11.58 30.46 31.83
C VAL A 397 -10.32 31.22 31.44
N TRP A 398 -10.37 32.55 31.36
CA TRP A 398 -9.22 33.37 30.96
C TRP A 398 -8.12 33.37 32.02
N ASP A 399 -8.49 33.45 33.30
CA ASP A 399 -7.54 33.39 34.42
C ASP A 399 -6.81 32.05 34.45
N VAL A 400 -7.54 30.97 34.18
CA VAL A 400 -6.98 29.61 34.11
C VAL A 400 -6.11 29.45 32.86
N LEU A 401 -6.51 30.03 31.73
CA LEU A 401 -5.72 29.99 30.50
C LEU A 401 -4.36 30.69 30.68
N GLU A 402 -4.33 31.86 31.32
CA GLU A 402 -3.10 32.60 31.58
C GLU A 402 -2.14 31.82 32.49
N GLU A 403 -2.67 31.12 33.50
CA GLU A 403 -1.88 30.21 34.34
C GLU A 403 -1.30 29.03 33.54
N VAL A 404 -2.11 28.40 32.67
CA VAL A 404 -1.71 27.22 31.89
C VAL A 404 -0.62 27.54 30.86
N ILE A 405 -0.64 28.74 30.31
CA ILE A 405 0.28 29.20 29.27
C ILE A 405 1.64 29.60 29.85
N LYS A 406 1.69 29.97 31.13
CA LYS A 406 2.91 30.38 31.80
C LYS A 406 3.92 29.24 31.83
N GLU A 407 5.17 29.52 31.44
CA GLU A 407 6.25 28.53 31.32
C GLU A 407 5.96 27.36 30.35
N HIS A 408 4.94 27.51 29.49
CA HIS A 408 4.58 26.51 28.49
C HIS A 408 4.93 27.02 27.08
N PRO A 409 6.13 26.69 26.54
CA PRO A 409 6.56 27.21 25.25
C PRO A 409 5.69 26.69 24.10
N VAL A 410 5.64 27.45 23.02
CA VAL A 410 5.05 27.07 21.73
C VAL A 410 6.09 27.16 20.63
N LEU A 411 5.97 26.30 19.62
CA LEU A 411 6.86 26.30 18.46
C LEU A 411 6.22 27.10 17.32
N LEU A 412 6.92 28.12 16.83
CA LEU A 412 6.54 28.86 15.63
C LEU A 412 7.34 28.35 14.42
N ASN A 413 6.65 28.13 13.31
CA ASN A 413 7.22 27.66 12.05
C ASN A 413 6.69 28.47 10.86
N ARG A 414 7.58 28.87 9.94
CA ARG A 414 7.22 29.48 8.65
C ARG A 414 7.54 28.53 7.50
N ALA A 415 6.60 28.38 6.57
CA ALA A 415 6.82 27.64 5.33
C ALA A 415 7.32 28.60 4.24
N PRO A 416 8.33 28.24 3.43
CA PRO A 416 9.11 27.00 3.48
C PRO A 416 10.23 27.02 4.55
N THR A 417 10.39 25.90 5.28
CA THR A 417 11.47 25.75 6.27
C THR A 417 12.77 25.33 5.57
N LEU A 418 13.69 26.28 5.34
CA LEU A 418 14.96 26.03 4.63
C LEU A 418 16.09 25.49 5.52
N HIS A 419 16.07 25.86 6.80
CA HIS A 419 17.09 25.49 7.78
C HIS A 419 16.49 25.42 9.18
N ARG A 420 17.25 24.90 10.14
CA ARG A 420 16.80 24.69 11.53
C ARG A 420 16.21 25.93 12.21
N LEU A 421 16.70 27.13 11.90
CA LEU A 421 16.22 28.37 12.52
C LEU A 421 14.81 28.79 12.07
N GLY A 422 14.23 28.12 11.06
CA GLY A 422 12.84 28.34 10.66
C GLY A 422 11.82 27.71 11.61
N ILE A 423 12.28 27.06 12.69
CA ILE A 423 11.46 26.59 13.81
C ILE A 423 12.14 27.04 15.11
N GLN A 424 11.43 27.81 15.93
CA GLN A 424 11.92 28.30 17.22
C GLN A 424 10.81 28.21 18.26
N ALA A 425 11.21 28.11 19.52
CA ALA A 425 10.31 28.06 20.67
C ALA A 425 10.18 29.46 21.29
N PHE A 426 8.97 29.84 21.68
CA PHE A 426 8.66 31.10 22.34
C PHE A 426 7.71 30.88 23.51
N GLU A 427 7.82 31.72 24.52
CA GLU A 427 6.81 31.85 25.57
C GLU A 427 5.59 32.63 25.04
N PRO A 428 4.39 32.06 25.08
CA PRO A 428 3.20 32.75 24.59
C PRO A 428 2.75 33.83 25.57
N VAL A 429 2.53 35.03 25.06
CA VAL A 429 1.86 36.13 25.76
C VAL A 429 0.48 36.31 25.13
N LEU A 430 -0.58 36.29 25.95
CA LEU A 430 -1.93 36.47 25.44
C LEU A 430 -2.11 37.87 24.86
N VAL A 431 -2.55 37.94 23.60
CA VAL A 431 -2.84 39.21 22.93
C VAL A 431 -4.27 39.24 22.42
N GLU A 432 -4.83 40.45 22.37
CA GLU A 432 -6.11 40.70 21.71
C GLU A 432 -5.97 40.65 20.18
N GLY A 433 -7.08 40.35 19.51
CA GLY A 433 -7.13 40.21 18.06
C GLY A 433 -6.84 38.78 17.58
N ARG A 434 -6.55 38.63 16.29
CA ARG A 434 -6.38 37.31 15.63
C ARG A 434 -4.99 37.07 15.05
N ALA A 435 -4.11 38.06 15.06
CA ALA A 435 -2.78 37.97 14.48
C ALA A 435 -1.73 37.54 15.53
N LEU A 436 -0.75 36.76 15.10
CA LEU A 436 0.41 36.41 15.92
C LEU A 436 1.35 37.61 15.99
N LYS A 437 1.81 37.99 17.17
CA LYS A 437 2.84 39.04 17.29
C LYS A 437 4.22 38.40 17.37
N LEU A 438 5.13 38.85 16.51
CA LEU A 438 6.50 38.33 16.45
C LEU A 438 7.51 39.45 16.73
N HIS A 439 8.58 39.10 17.45
CA HIS A 439 9.67 40.00 17.73
C HIS A 439 10.47 40.34 16.45
N PRO A 440 10.76 41.62 16.14
CA PRO A 440 11.43 41.99 14.89
C PRO A 440 12.79 41.32 14.64
N LEU A 441 13.59 41.09 15.69
CA LEU A 441 14.93 40.50 15.55
C LEU A 441 14.92 39.03 15.10
N VAL A 442 13.82 38.31 15.29
CA VAL A 442 13.74 36.90 14.85
C VAL A 442 13.26 36.77 13.40
N CYS A 443 12.74 37.84 12.80
CA CYS A 443 12.22 37.82 11.43
C CYS A 443 13.28 37.42 10.39
N THR A 444 14.55 37.82 10.60
CA THR A 444 15.66 37.45 9.72
C THR A 444 15.89 35.94 9.69
N ALA A 445 15.80 35.28 10.85
CA ALA A 445 15.90 33.83 10.96
C ALA A 445 14.73 33.11 10.28
N TYR A 446 13.52 33.67 10.34
CA TYR A 446 12.37 33.12 9.63
C TYR A 446 12.31 33.50 8.14
N ASN A 447 13.20 34.40 7.70
CA ASN A 447 13.11 35.09 6.42
C ASN A 447 11.70 35.65 6.17
N ALA A 448 11.11 36.25 7.21
CA ALA A 448 9.73 36.70 7.24
C ALA A 448 9.64 38.23 7.25
N ASP A 449 8.59 38.77 6.65
CA ASP A 449 8.19 40.16 6.74
C ASP A 449 6.72 40.25 7.18
N PHE A 450 6.14 41.46 7.18
CA PHE A 450 4.80 41.71 7.72
C PHE A 450 3.80 42.14 6.64
N ASP A 451 3.97 41.67 5.41
CA ASP A 451 3.13 42.01 4.25
C ASP A 451 1.91 41.07 4.05
N GLY A 452 1.76 40.08 4.93
CA GLY A 452 0.72 39.03 4.84
C GLY A 452 1.22 37.62 5.14
N ASP A 453 2.51 37.47 5.44
CA ASP A 453 3.13 36.23 5.89
C ASP A 453 2.33 35.54 7.02
N GLN A 454 2.33 34.21 6.98
CA GLN A 454 1.63 33.36 7.95
C GLN A 454 2.59 32.39 8.63
N MET A 455 2.39 32.19 9.93
CA MET A 455 3.14 31.20 10.70
C MET A 455 2.21 30.15 11.30
N ALA A 456 2.72 28.93 11.39
CA ALA A 456 2.09 27.84 12.12
C ALA A 456 2.61 27.80 13.57
N VAL A 457 1.71 27.56 14.50
CA VAL A 457 1.99 27.37 15.93
C VAL A 457 1.79 25.89 16.26
N HIS A 458 2.67 25.31 17.05
CA HIS A 458 2.54 23.95 17.58
C HIS A 458 2.78 23.93 19.09
N VAL A 459 1.98 23.16 19.82
CA VAL A 459 2.13 23.00 21.29
C VAL A 459 2.85 21.69 21.61
N PRO A 460 4.01 21.71 22.29
CA PRO A 460 4.64 20.50 22.82
C PRO A 460 3.79 19.91 23.97
N LEU A 461 3.52 18.61 23.98
CA LEU A 461 2.60 17.99 24.96
C LEU A 461 3.29 17.08 25.99
N SER A 462 4.58 16.79 25.80
CA SER A 462 5.35 15.75 26.51
C SER A 462 6.20 16.31 27.63
#